data_AF-A0AAV4J9P4-F1
#
_entry.id   AF-A0AAV4J9P4-F1
#
_cell.length_a   1.000
_cell.length_b   1.000
_cell.length_c   1.000
_cell.angle_alpha   90.00
_cell.angle_beta   90.00
_cell.angle_gamma   90.00
#
_symmetry.space_group_name_H-M   'P 1'
#
loop_
_entity.id
_entity.type
_entity.pdbx_description
1 polymer ?
#
loop_
_entity_poly.entity_id
_entity_poly.type
_entity_poly.pdbx_seq_one_letter_code
_entity_poly.pdbx_strand_id
1 'polypeptide(L)' 'MATVLWDAKGLVLLNILPQGQCINATQYCSTLGRLRDAIRRKRSGLLKKGVVLQHNNAT' A
#
# COMPACT_ATOMS: atom_id res chain seq x y z
N MET A 1 13.13 -3.79 -5.82
CA MET A 1 12.64 -3.41 -4.47
C MET A 1 11.19 -3.85 -4.33
N ALA A 2 10.68 -4.08 -3.12
CA ALA A 2 9.28 -4.48 -2.92
C ALA A 2 8.55 -3.56 -1.93
N THR A 3 7.29 -3.24 -2.22
CA THR A 3 6.35 -2.62 -1.29
C THR A 3 5.37 -3.68 -0.80
N VAL A 4 5.30 -3.86 0.52
CA VAL A 4 4.40 -4.82 1.15
C VAL A 4 3.50 -4.05 2.11
N LEU A 5 2.18 -4.14 1.90
CA LEU A 5 1.19 -3.52 2.77
C LEU A 5 0.25 -4.60 3.31
N TRP A 6 0.11 -4.64 4.62
CA TRP A 6 -0.59 -5.70 5.33
C TRP A 6 -1.30 -5.14 6.58
N ASP A 7 -2.26 -5.89 7.09
CA ASP A 7 -2.96 -5.62 8.34
C ASP A 7 -3.00 -6.89 9.22
N ALA A 8 -3.64 -6.82 10.38
CA ALA A 8 -3.80 -7.97 11.27
C ALA A 8 -4.53 -9.17 10.62
N LYS A 9 -5.17 -8.99 9.45
CA LYS A 9 -5.82 -10.05 8.67
C LYS A 9 -4.96 -10.53 7.49
N GLY A 10 -3.71 -10.07 7.40
CA GLY A 10 -2.73 -10.48 6.39
C GLY A 10 -2.50 -9.47 5.27
N LEU A 11 -1.98 -9.98 4.15
CA LEU A 11 -1.49 -9.17 3.03
C LEU A 11 -2.62 -8.45 2.27
N VAL A 12 -2.51 -7.13 2.15
CA VAL A 12 -3.45 -6.29 1.39
C VAL A 12 -2.93 -6.07 -0.03
N LEU A 13 -1.68 -5.59 -0.16
CA LEU A 13 -1.05 -5.28 -1.44
C LEU A 13 0.43 -5.66 -1.43
N LEU A 14 0.86 -6.29 -2.52
CA LEU A 14 2.26 -6.53 -2.83
C LEU A 14 2.57 -5.87 -4.18
N ASN A 15 3.58 -5.01 -4.20
CA ASN A 15 4.08 -4.39 -5.42
C ASN A 15 5.58 -4.66 -5.52
N ILE A 16 5.98 -5.43 -6.53
CA ILE A 16 7.38 -5.74 -6.81
C ILE A 16 7.83 -4.82 -7.94
N LEU A 17 8.87 -4.03 -7.67
CA LEU A 17 9.50 -3.21 -8.70
C LEU A 17 10.54 -4.02 -9.48
N PRO A 18 10.68 -3.75 -10.79
CA PRO A 18 11.78 -4.27 -11.58
C PRO A 18 13.14 -4.00 -10.94
N GLN A 19 14.12 -4.83 -11.29
CA GLN A 19 15.49 -4.66 -10.81
C GLN A 19 16.03 -3.29 -11.23
N GLY A 20 16.77 -2.64 -10.32
CA GLY A 20 17.32 -1.30 -10.54
C GLY A 20 16.33 -0.13 -10.34
N GLN A 21 15.04 -0.39 -10.09
CA GLN A 21 14.08 0.66 -9.77
C GLN A 21 13.90 0.87 -8.26
N CYS A 22 13.84 2.15 -7.88
CA CYS A 22 13.50 2.62 -6.54
C CYS A 22 12.08 3.20 -6.52
N ILE A 23 11.45 3.17 -5.34
CA ILE A 23 10.22 3.91 -5.11
C ILE A 23 10.61 5.38 -4.98
N ASN A 24 10.12 6.20 -5.89
CA ASN A 24 10.09 7.64 -5.73
C ASN A 24 8.70 8.09 -5.25
N ALA A 25 8.56 9.38 -4.95
CA ALA A 25 7.30 9.96 -4.49
C ALA A 25 6.12 9.64 -5.44
N THR A 26 6.32 9.73 -6.76
CA THR A 26 5.28 9.44 -7.76
C THR A 26 4.82 7.98 -7.71
N GLN A 27 5.77 7.03 -7.65
CA GLN A 27 5.45 5.61 -7.54
C GLN A 27 4.81 5.28 -6.19
N TYR A 28 5.21 5.95 -5.11
CA TYR A 28 4.58 5.80 -3.81
C TYR A 28 3.12 6.27 -3.82
N CYS A 29 2.86 7.49 -4.34
CA CYS A 29 1.50 8.01 -4.50
C CYS A 29 0.60 7.08 -5.34
N SER A 30 1.13 6.55 -6.46
CA SER A 30 0.41 5.56 -7.27
C SER A 30 0.10 4.28 -6.48
N THR A 31 1.04 3.84 -5.63
CA THR A 31 0.84 2.67 -4.75
C THR A 31 -0.22 2.92 -3.69
N LEU A 32 -0.34 4.14 -3.16
CA LEU A 32 -1.43 4.51 -2.24
C LEU A 32 -2.81 4.50 -2.92
N GLY A 33 -2.89 4.92 -4.18
CA GLY A 33 -4.12 4.76 -4.99
C GLY A 33 -4.52 3.29 -5.11
N ARG A 34 -3.56 2.43 -5.49
CA ARG A 34 -3.76 0.97 -5.57
C ARG A 34 -4.11 0.35 -4.21
N LEU A 35 -3.54 0.86 -3.12
CA LEU A 35 -3.88 0.43 -1.76
C LEU A 35 -5.34 0.72 -1.44
N ARG A 36 -5.85 1.91 -1.76
CA ARG A 36 -7.26 2.26 -1.53
C ARG A 36 -8.20 1.29 -2.24
N ASP A 37 -7.90 0.95 -3.49
CA ASP A 37 -8.68 -0.05 -4.24
C ASP A 37 -8.57 -1.47 -3.68
N ALA A 38 -7.39 -1.85 -3.19
CA ALA A 38 -7.17 -3.13 -2.53
C ALA A 38 -7.95 -3.23 -1.21
N ILE A 39 -7.96 -2.17 -0.40
CA ILE A 39 -8.76 -2.09 0.83
C ILE A 39 -10.25 -2.17 0.48
N ARG A 40 -10.73 -1.45 -0.55
CA ARG A 40 -12.13 -1.52 -0.98
C ARG A 40 -12.56 -2.95 -1.30
N ARG A 41 -11.71 -3.73 -1.98
CA ARG A 41 -12.01 -5.11 -2.39
C ARG A 41 -11.84 -6.14 -1.27
N LYS A 42 -10.71 -6.10 -0.56
CA LYS A 42 -10.31 -7.14 0.42
C LYS A 42 -10.74 -6.83 1.86
N ARG A 43 -11.04 -5.57 2.16
CA ARG A 43 -11.27 -5.02 3.50
C ARG A 43 -12.37 -3.94 3.48
N SER A 44 -13.45 -4.18 2.76
CA SER A 44 -14.54 -3.20 2.52
C SER A 44 -15.06 -2.51 3.79
N GLY A 45 -15.06 -3.20 4.93
CA GLY A 45 -15.46 -2.64 6.23
C GLY A 45 -14.51 -1.60 6.83
N LEU A 46 -13.23 -1.54 6.43
CA LEU A 46 -12.26 -0.58 6.96
C LEU A 46 -12.49 0.83 6.42
N LEU A 47 -12.93 0.98 5.17
CA LEU A 47 -13.18 2.31 4.58
C LEU A 47 -14.26 3.10 5.32
N LYS A 48 -15.23 2.42 5.92
CA LYS A 48 -16.28 3.05 6.74
C LYS A 48 -15.80 3.47 8.13
N LYS A 49 -14.76 2.80 8.66
CA LYS A 49 -14.22 3.04 10.01
C LYS A 49 -13.04 4.01 10.03
N GLY A 50 -12.53 4.38 8.86
CA GLY A 50 -11.25 5.08 8.72
C GLY A 50 -10.08 4.11 8.70
N VAL A 51 -8.99 4.52 8.05
CA VAL A 51 -7.76 3.74 7.91
C VAL A 51 -6.59 4.58 8.41
N VAL A 52 -5.82 4.04 9.35
CA VAL A 52 -4.53 4.61 9.76
C VAL A 52 -3.43 3.88 9.00
N LEU A 53 -2.60 4.64 8.27
CA LEU A 53 -1.46 4.09 7.55
C LEU A 53 -0.19 4.34 8.36
N GLN A 54 0.41 3.26 8.87
CA GLN A 54 1.72 3.31 9.49
C GLN A 54 2.79 3.06 8.42
N HIS A 55 3.71 4.01 8.23
CA HIS A 55 4.84 3.88 7.31
C HIS A 55 6.04 4.69 7.83
N ASN A 56 7.22 4.43 7.28
CA ASN A 56 8.43 5.20 7.58
C ASN A 56 8.45 6.52 6.79
N ASN A 57 9.16 7.53 7.31
CA ASN A 57 9.37 8.84 6.69
C ASN A 57 10.51 8.83 5.64
N ALA A 58 10.62 7.75 4.87
CA ALA A 58 11.64 7.65 3.83
C ALA A 58 11.46 8.75 2.78
N THR A 59 12.58 9.37 2.39
CA THR A 59 12.69 10.40 1.34
C THR A 59 12.88 9.79 -0.03
#